data_AF-A0A1A8TGK8-F1
#
_entry.id   AF-A0A1A8TGK8-F1
#
_cell.length_a   1.000
_cell.length_b   1.000
_cell.length_c   1.000
_cell.angle_alpha   90.00
_cell.angle_beta   90.00
_cell.angle_gamma   90.00
#
_symmetry.space_group_name_H-M   'P 1'
#
loop_
_entity.id
_entity.type
_entity.pdbx_description
1 polymer ?
#
loop_
_entity_poly.entity_id
_entity_poly.type
_entity_poly.pdbx_seq_one_letter_code
_entity_poly.pdbx_strand_id
1 'polypeptide(L)'
;MSIVINIIITFFILFWPGILMMSPMIFDAPGSENDQGKVLGCVLFMSYPVIIFLILGAFGGHYFGLNPFILSGVCLLIVSLFFFLFGYTEMVVNVIRGVPNSGYGVVRDKVYYNGCQIIEADPLTFKMFKKEDYQYEHSASLYATDKNYFYYRGVKIPDVSVDNLRGKIVADDLYWLNDQYVIKHGKILEHRDPNTFGGYENSAHWTYAKDGQYYKLYYNDRLVEAADFNTFTPLSEPFAKDNNIVFYNDNPIELKVDVHSFDVLPIYGFAKDKDYLYCFSPENEQRVEAADSNTFEEIGGRYYKDKHKVYYRNEEEITVVEQANPDVFQLVHYHESKDYDAKDNQQCYQNGKAFRCDPLQESITD
;
A
#
# COMPACT_ATOMS: atom_id res chain seq x y z
N MET A 1 48.87 -5.36 26.17
CA MET A 1 47.48 -5.15 26.63
C MET A 1 46.71 -4.18 25.73
N SER A 2 47.29 -3.07 25.26
CA SER A 2 46.56 -2.09 24.44
C SER A 2 46.08 -2.60 23.07
N ILE A 3 46.83 -3.49 22.40
CA ILE A 3 46.41 -3.97 21.06
C ILE A 3 45.18 -4.88 21.09
N VAL A 4 45.06 -5.74 22.12
CA VAL A 4 43.89 -6.61 22.31
C VAL A 4 42.65 -5.77 22.61
N ILE A 5 42.78 -4.76 23.48
CA ILE A 5 41.71 -3.82 23.79
C ILE A 5 41.28 -3.05 22.53
N ASN A 6 42.23 -2.60 21.71
CA ASN A 6 41.93 -1.90 20.46
C ASN A 6 41.19 -2.78 19.47
N ILE A 7 41.60 -4.05 19.30
CA ILE A 7 40.91 -5.01 18.44
C ILE A 7 39.46 -5.21 18.91
N ILE A 8 39.25 -5.40 20.22
CA ILE A 8 37.90 -5.57 20.79
C ILE A 8 37.03 -4.33 20.49
N ILE A 9 37.56 -3.13 20.74
CA ILE A 9 36.85 -1.87 20.48
C ILE A 9 36.51 -1.73 18.99
N THR A 10 37.44 -2.06 18.10
CA THR A 10 37.18 -2.05 16.64
C THR A 10 36.02 -2.96 16.27
N PHE A 11 35.99 -4.20 16.80
CA PHE A 11 34.88 -5.12 16.57
C PHE A 11 33.53 -4.53 17.01
N PHE A 12 33.48 -3.87 18.16
CA PHE A 12 32.26 -3.19 18.59
C PHE A 12 31.88 -2.03 17.67
N ILE A 13 32.83 -1.21 17.22
CA ILE A 13 32.53 -0.03 16.39
C ILE A 13 32.12 -0.40 14.96
N LEU A 14 32.61 -1.52 14.41
CA LEU A 14 32.32 -1.94 13.02
C LEU A 14 30.82 -2.07 12.72
N PHE A 15 30.01 -2.42 13.72
CA PHE A 15 28.56 -2.56 13.55
C PHE A 15 27.80 -1.23 13.62
N TRP A 16 28.45 -0.16 14.08
CA TRP A 16 27.79 1.12 14.35
C TRP A 16 27.11 1.75 13.12
N PRO A 17 27.74 1.79 11.92
CA PRO A 17 27.08 2.31 10.73
C PRO A 17 25.82 1.51 10.36
N GLY A 18 25.87 0.17 10.47
CA GLY A 18 24.72 -0.69 10.22
C GLY A 18 23.56 -0.43 11.18
N ILE A 19 23.87 -0.22 12.47
CA ILE A 19 22.88 0.16 13.48
C ILE A 19 22.23 1.50 13.16
N LEU A 20 23.00 2.51 12.75
CA LEU A 20 22.46 3.80 12.33
C LEU A 20 21.52 3.65 11.12
N MET A 21 21.86 2.79 10.15
CA MET A 21 21.02 2.54 8.98
C MET A 21 19.74 1.76 9.29
N MET A 22 19.79 0.80 10.22
CA MET A 22 18.61 0.02 10.65
C MET A 22 17.72 0.78 11.66
N SER A 23 18.13 1.97 12.10
CA SER A 23 17.50 2.69 13.20
C SER A 23 16.01 3.05 13.00
N PRO A 24 15.49 3.34 11.79
CA PRO A 24 14.05 3.57 11.62
C PRO A 24 13.20 2.32 11.93
N MET A 25 13.74 1.11 11.69
CA MET A 25 13.05 -0.16 11.96
C MET A 25 12.93 -0.48 13.45
N ILE A 26 13.71 0.20 14.31
CA ILE A 26 13.61 0.00 15.77
C ILE A 26 12.25 0.46 16.30
N PHE A 27 11.56 1.35 15.56
CA PHE A 27 10.24 1.86 15.92
C PHE A 27 9.08 1.22 15.14
N ASP A 28 9.29 0.05 14.52
CA ASP A 28 8.27 -0.60 13.69
C ASP A 28 7.06 -1.11 14.50
N ALA A 29 7.23 -1.28 15.83
CA ALA A 29 6.13 -1.62 16.71
C ALA A 29 5.21 -0.39 16.94
N PRO A 30 3.87 -0.53 16.80
CA PRO A 30 2.95 0.59 16.94
C PRO A 30 3.11 1.34 18.28
N GLY A 31 3.29 2.66 18.20
CA GLY A 31 3.41 3.55 19.36
C GLY A 31 4.75 3.46 20.09
N SER A 32 5.72 2.72 19.57
CA SER A 32 7.06 2.62 20.17
C SER A 32 7.82 3.96 20.17
N GLU A 33 7.54 4.81 19.20
CA GLU A 33 8.00 6.19 19.07
C GLU A 33 7.43 7.13 20.15
N ASN A 34 6.35 6.73 20.82
CA ASN A 34 5.77 7.47 21.95
C ASN A 34 6.28 6.99 23.31
N ASP A 35 6.98 5.85 23.35
CA ASP A 35 7.51 5.28 24.58
C ASP A 35 8.84 5.93 24.95
N GLN A 36 8.84 6.64 26.08
CA GLN A 36 10.03 7.34 26.57
C GLN A 36 11.23 6.40 26.78
N GLY A 37 11.01 5.20 27.30
CA GLY A 37 12.07 4.23 27.56
C GLY A 37 12.68 3.69 26.28
N LYS A 38 11.86 3.37 25.27
CA LYS A 38 12.32 2.89 23.96
C LYS A 38 13.04 3.99 23.19
N VAL A 39 12.51 5.21 23.15
CA VAL A 39 13.14 6.35 22.47
C VAL A 39 14.50 6.69 23.10
N LEU A 40 14.56 6.87 24.42
CA LEU A 40 15.81 7.17 25.12
C LEU A 40 16.80 6.01 25.05
N GLY A 41 16.31 4.77 25.17
CA GLY A 41 17.12 3.56 25.03
C GLY A 41 17.73 3.43 23.64
N CYS A 42 16.97 3.73 22.58
CA CYS A 42 17.44 3.74 21.20
C CYS A 42 18.52 4.81 20.98
N VAL A 43 18.30 6.03 21.47
CA VAL A 43 19.27 7.13 21.39
C VAL A 43 20.56 6.80 22.14
N LEU A 44 20.45 6.22 23.33
CA LEU A 44 21.60 5.74 24.09
C LEU A 44 22.33 4.62 23.35
N PHE A 45 21.59 3.65 22.81
CA PHE A 45 22.12 2.55 22.05
C PHE A 45 22.89 3.06 20.83
N MET A 46 22.32 3.95 20.01
CA MET A 46 23.02 4.53 18.86
C MET A 46 24.25 5.39 19.23
N SER A 47 24.32 5.87 20.47
CA SER A 47 25.43 6.68 20.98
C SER A 47 26.56 5.86 21.62
N TYR A 48 26.49 4.52 21.57
CA TYR A 48 27.45 3.65 22.28
C TYR A 48 28.94 3.89 21.98
N PRO A 49 29.39 4.32 20.77
CA PRO A 49 30.81 4.58 20.54
C PRO A 49 31.34 5.76 21.35
N VAL A 50 30.49 6.77 21.62
CA VAL A 50 30.84 7.90 22.50
C VAL A 50 31.17 7.36 23.89
N ILE A 51 30.31 6.48 24.41
CA ILE A 51 30.46 5.88 25.74
C ILE A 51 31.71 5.00 25.81
N ILE A 52 31.96 4.16 24.80
CA ILE A 52 33.16 3.31 24.72
C ILE A 52 34.44 4.14 24.82
N PHE A 53 34.54 5.22 24.06
CA PHE A 53 35.75 6.05 24.06
C PHE A 53 35.91 6.88 25.33
N LEU A 54 34.82 7.35 25.95
CA LEU A 54 34.87 7.97 27.27
C LEU A 54 35.39 7.00 28.34
N ILE A 55 34.88 5.77 28.35
CA ILE A 55 35.34 4.72 29.28
C ILE A 55 36.81 4.41 29.02
N LEU A 56 37.22 4.21 27.77
CA LEU A 56 38.63 3.95 27.44
C LEU A 56 39.55 5.06 27.94
N GLY A 57 39.15 6.33 27.76
CA GLY A 57 39.89 7.49 28.25
C GLY A 57 39.97 7.57 29.77
N ALA A 58 38.86 7.28 30.46
CA ALA A 58 38.79 7.28 31.93
C ALA A 58 39.75 6.27 32.58
N PHE A 59 40.03 5.15 31.90
CA PHE A 59 41.01 4.15 32.34
C PHE A 59 42.43 4.38 31.82
N GLY A 60 42.72 5.55 31.22
CA GLY A 60 44.05 5.87 30.69
C GLY A 60 44.45 5.08 29.44
N GLY A 61 43.47 4.54 28.71
CA GLY A 61 43.71 3.80 27.47
C GLY A 61 44.02 4.70 26.27
N HIS A 62 44.50 4.08 25.19
CA HIS A 62 44.76 4.73 23.91
C HIS A 62 44.26 3.84 22.77
N TYR A 63 43.55 4.42 21.81
CA TYR A 63 43.05 3.70 20.63
C TYR A 63 43.97 3.95 19.44
N PHE A 64 44.81 2.96 19.10
CA PHE A 64 45.84 3.08 18.04
C PHE A 64 46.70 4.36 18.14
N GLY A 65 47.07 4.75 19.38
CA GLY A 65 47.87 5.95 19.64
C GLY A 65 47.07 7.27 19.66
N LEU A 66 45.77 7.22 19.34
CA LEU A 66 44.87 8.37 19.41
C LEU A 66 44.31 8.54 20.84
N ASN A 67 44.05 9.80 21.19
CA ASN A 67 43.42 10.17 22.45
C ASN A 67 41.91 9.80 22.42
N PRO A 68 41.43 8.94 23.34
CA PRO A 68 40.02 8.53 23.34
C PRO A 68 39.03 9.67 23.56
N PHE A 69 39.38 10.72 24.30
CA PHE A 69 38.49 11.87 24.50
C PHE A 69 38.27 12.66 23.19
N ILE A 70 39.30 12.75 22.34
CA ILE A 70 39.16 13.36 21.00
C ILE A 70 38.23 12.51 20.14
N LEU A 71 38.44 11.18 20.14
CA LEU A 71 37.58 10.25 19.39
C LEU A 71 36.12 10.29 19.87
N SER A 72 35.90 10.34 21.18
CA SER A 72 34.57 10.55 21.77
C SER A 72 33.94 11.85 21.26
N GLY A 73 34.70 12.94 21.16
CA GLY A 73 34.22 14.21 20.63
C GLY A 73 33.81 14.10 19.16
N VAL A 74 34.60 13.41 18.34
CA VAL A 74 34.28 13.14 16.92
C VAL A 74 33.02 12.29 16.80
N CYS A 75 32.92 11.20 17.55
CA CYS A 75 31.72 10.36 17.58
C CYS A 75 30.48 11.15 18.02
N LEU A 76 30.60 11.99 19.06
CA LEU A 76 29.50 12.83 19.52
C LEU A 76 29.02 13.77 18.42
N LEU A 77 29.94 14.37 17.66
CA LEU A 77 29.62 15.26 16.55
C LEU A 77 28.86 14.52 15.44
N ILE A 78 29.33 13.33 15.06
CA ILE A 78 28.68 12.48 14.04
C ILE A 78 27.29 12.04 14.51
N VAL A 79 27.16 11.54 15.74
CA VAL A 79 25.87 11.13 16.33
C VAL A 79 24.90 12.32 16.39
N SER A 80 25.37 13.48 16.84
CA SER A 80 24.52 14.67 16.95
C SER A 80 24.04 15.14 15.59
N LEU A 81 24.91 15.13 14.57
CA LEU A 81 24.55 15.42 13.19
C LEU A 81 23.51 14.43 12.67
N PHE A 82 23.72 13.13 12.92
CA PHE A 82 22.75 12.10 12.53
C PHE A 82 21.39 12.33 13.21
N PHE A 83 21.34 12.53 14.53
CA PHE A 83 20.08 12.77 15.23
C PHE A 83 19.36 14.02 14.76
N PHE A 84 20.10 15.07 14.40
CA PHE A 84 19.54 16.27 13.81
C PHE A 84 18.96 15.99 12.41
N LEU A 85 19.71 15.32 11.52
CA LEU A 85 19.28 15.03 10.15
C LEU A 85 18.07 14.10 10.08
N PHE A 86 17.95 13.16 11.03
CA PHE A 86 16.88 12.15 11.05
C PHE A 86 15.79 12.43 12.10
N GLY A 87 15.77 13.61 12.72
CA GLY A 87 14.67 14.04 13.60
C GLY A 87 14.63 13.42 15.01
N TYR A 88 15.63 12.62 15.39
CA TYR A 88 15.70 12.01 16.74
C TYR A 88 15.77 13.04 17.86
N THR A 89 16.36 14.22 17.59
CA THR A 89 16.39 15.31 18.57
C THR A 89 14.99 15.76 18.95
N GLU A 90 14.11 15.98 17.97
CA GLU A 90 12.71 16.35 18.22
C GLU A 90 11.97 15.21 18.92
N MET A 91 12.23 13.97 18.50
CA MET A 91 11.63 12.78 19.09
C MET A 91 11.89 12.67 20.60
N VAL A 92 13.14 12.88 21.01
CA VAL A 92 13.55 12.91 22.43
C VAL A 92 12.88 14.06 23.18
N VAL A 93 12.86 15.25 22.58
CA VAL A 93 12.24 16.44 23.19
C VAL A 93 10.74 16.19 23.43
N ASN A 94 10.07 15.55 22.47
CA ASN A 94 8.65 15.23 22.54
C ASN A 94 8.35 14.24 23.68
N VAL A 95 9.04 13.10 23.76
CA VAL A 95 8.81 12.13 24.84
C VAL A 95 9.12 12.69 26.23
N ILE A 96 10.16 13.53 26.37
CA ILE A 96 10.47 14.21 27.64
C ILE A 96 9.35 15.18 28.05
N ARG A 97 8.70 15.81 27.08
CA ARG A 97 7.54 16.71 27.31
C ARG A 97 6.23 15.94 27.48
N GLY A 98 6.22 14.63 27.23
CA GLY A 98 5.01 13.80 27.17
C GLY A 98 4.19 13.99 25.89
N VAL A 99 4.75 14.66 24.87
CA VAL A 99 4.12 14.86 23.56
C VAL A 99 4.32 13.60 22.71
N PRO A 100 3.27 13.03 22.10
CA PRO A 100 3.43 11.88 21.23
C PRO A 100 4.14 12.28 19.92
N ASN A 101 5.07 11.44 19.48
CA ASN A 101 5.74 11.49 18.18
C ASN A 101 4.89 10.93 17.04
N SER A 102 3.86 10.14 17.34
CA SER A 102 2.90 9.65 16.35
C SER A 102 1.46 9.76 16.84
N GLY A 103 0.55 10.04 15.91
CA GLY A 103 -0.87 10.23 16.16
C GLY A 103 -1.16 11.56 16.85
N TYR A 104 -2.40 11.68 17.32
CA TYR A 104 -2.86 12.83 18.08
C TYR A 104 -2.53 12.69 19.58
N GLY A 105 -2.37 13.83 20.25
CA GLY A 105 -2.32 13.86 21.71
C GLY A 105 -2.65 15.23 22.28
N VAL A 106 -3.20 15.24 23.49
CA VAL A 106 -3.47 16.46 24.26
C VAL A 106 -2.52 16.51 25.46
N VAL A 107 -1.67 17.52 25.51
CA VAL A 107 -0.62 17.67 26.53
C VAL A 107 -0.58 19.10 27.01
N ARG A 108 -0.76 19.32 28.32
CA ARG A 108 -0.69 20.65 28.97
C ARG A 108 -1.53 21.70 28.24
N ASP A 109 -2.80 21.40 28.03
CA ASP A 109 -3.77 22.32 27.39
C ASP A 109 -3.40 22.69 25.94
N LYS A 110 -2.73 21.78 25.23
CA LYS A 110 -2.35 21.93 23.84
C LYS A 110 -2.58 20.63 23.10
N VAL A 111 -2.97 20.73 21.85
CA VAL A 111 -3.19 19.60 20.96
C VAL A 111 -1.99 19.44 20.03
N TYR A 112 -1.60 18.20 19.79
CA TYR A 112 -0.48 17.82 18.95
C TYR A 112 -0.89 16.75 17.94
N TYR A 113 -0.23 16.74 16.79
CA TYR A 113 -0.20 15.63 15.85
C TYR A 113 1.25 15.36 15.44
N ASN A 114 1.72 14.13 15.65
CA ASN A 114 3.10 13.71 15.37
C ASN A 114 4.17 14.70 15.90
N GLY A 115 4.05 15.11 17.17
CA GLY A 115 4.97 16.08 17.78
C GLY A 115 4.70 17.55 17.49
N CYS A 116 3.95 17.87 16.44
CA CYS A 116 3.65 19.23 16.01
C CYS A 116 2.39 19.78 16.69
N GLN A 117 2.47 20.98 17.27
CA GLN A 117 1.31 21.61 17.89
C GLN A 117 0.28 22.02 16.82
N ILE A 118 -0.98 21.64 17.01
CA ILE A 118 -2.10 22.12 16.21
C ILE A 118 -2.55 23.47 16.79
N ILE A 119 -2.26 24.56 16.08
CA ILE A 119 -2.68 25.90 16.49
C ILE A 119 -4.20 26.03 16.30
N GLU A 120 -4.87 26.76 17.19
CA GLU A 120 -6.32 26.99 17.21
C GLU A 120 -7.20 25.81 17.63
N ALA A 121 -6.63 24.62 17.84
CA ALA A 121 -7.38 23.49 18.37
C ALA A 121 -7.82 23.73 19.81
N ASP A 122 -9.05 23.34 20.14
CA ASP A 122 -9.61 23.42 21.49
C ASP A 122 -9.27 22.14 22.28
N PRO A 123 -8.31 22.19 23.22
CA PRO A 123 -7.84 21.01 23.94
C PRO A 123 -8.88 20.42 24.90
N LEU A 124 -9.85 21.22 25.37
CA LEU A 124 -10.87 20.78 26.34
C LEU A 124 -11.93 19.91 25.66
N THR A 125 -12.20 20.18 24.38
CA THR A 125 -13.22 19.48 23.60
C THR A 125 -12.65 18.51 22.57
N PHE A 126 -11.31 18.41 22.50
CA PHE A 126 -10.61 17.56 21.55
C PHE A 126 -10.92 16.06 21.76
N LYS A 127 -11.29 15.39 20.68
CA LYS A 127 -11.62 13.97 20.63
C LYS A 127 -10.88 13.32 19.47
N MET A 128 -10.24 12.19 19.77
CA MET A 128 -9.54 11.35 18.80
C MET A 128 -10.43 10.18 18.44
N PHE A 129 -10.47 9.82 17.16
CA PHE A 129 -11.20 8.64 16.72
C PHE A 129 -10.31 7.40 16.81
N LYS A 130 -10.90 6.30 17.27
CA LYS A 130 -10.20 5.04 17.51
C LYS A 130 -10.67 4.01 16.49
N LYS A 131 -9.73 3.22 15.97
CA LYS A 131 -10.04 2.17 14.98
C LYS A 131 -11.03 1.13 15.52
N GLU A 132 -11.01 0.90 16.83
CA GLU A 132 -11.92 -0.03 17.51
C GLU A 132 -13.40 0.35 17.33
N ASP A 133 -13.67 1.64 17.14
CA ASP A 133 -15.03 2.16 16.92
C ASP A 133 -15.51 1.97 15.47
N TYR A 134 -14.60 1.59 14.55
CA TYR A 134 -14.84 1.54 13.10
C TYR A 134 -14.32 0.25 12.48
N GLN A 135 -14.68 -0.91 13.05
CA GLN A 135 -14.31 -2.23 12.51
C GLN A 135 -12.79 -2.44 12.33
N TYR A 136 -11.98 -1.83 13.21
CA TYR A 136 -10.51 -1.82 13.13
C TYR A 136 -9.94 -1.10 11.90
N GLU A 137 -10.72 -0.23 11.25
CA GLU A 137 -10.26 0.58 10.14
C GLU A 137 -9.17 1.57 10.60
N HIS A 138 -7.95 1.36 10.10
CA HIS A 138 -6.76 2.04 10.58
C HIS A 138 -6.79 3.55 10.31
N SER A 139 -7.42 3.97 9.21
CA SER A 139 -7.56 5.38 8.84
C SER A 139 -8.35 6.20 9.87
N ALA A 140 -9.18 5.58 10.73
CA ALA A 140 -9.93 6.28 11.79
C ALA A 140 -9.00 7.09 12.71
N SER A 141 -7.84 6.54 13.07
CA SER A 141 -6.85 7.18 13.95
C SER A 141 -6.21 8.43 13.36
N LEU A 142 -6.37 8.65 12.05
CA LEU A 142 -5.89 9.84 11.36
C LEU A 142 -6.84 11.03 11.52
N TYR A 143 -8.04 10.81 12.06
CA TYR A 143 -9.03 11.84 12.28
C TYR A 143 -9.15 12.23 13.76
N ALA A 144 -9.51 13.48 13.98
CA ALA A 144 -9.87 14.00 15.28
C ALA A 144 -10.85 15.17 15.11
N THR A 145 -11.49 15.59 16.19
CA THR A 145 -12.41 16.73 16.19
C THR A 145 -12.33 17.50 17.50
N ASP A 146 -12.63 18.78 17.47
CA ASP A 146 -13.01 19.53 18.66
C ASP A 146 -14.39 20.20 18.44
N LYS A 147 -14.81 21.10 19.32
CA LYS A 147 -16.12 21.77 19.19
C LYS A 147 -16.26 22.67 17.93
N ASN A 148 -15.16 23.04 17.30
CA ASN A 148 -15.13 23.99 16.17
C ASN A 148 -14.71 23.31 14.87
N TYR A 149 -13.78 22.34 14.94
CA TYR A 149 -13.04 21.85 13.79
C TYR A 149 -13.00 20.34 13.70
N PHE A 150 -12.96 19.86 12.45
CA PHE A 150 -12.67 18.48 12.10
C PHE A 150 -11.26 18.41 11.49
N TYR A 151 -10.48 17.40 11.89
CA TYR A 151 -9.06 17.28 11.57
C TYR A 151 -8.77 15.98 10.83
N TYR A 152 -7.87 16.07 9.86
CA TYR A 152 -7.21 14.92 9.23
C TYR A 152 -5.71 15.11 9.25
N ARG A 153 -4.98 14.16 9.84
CA ARG A 153 -3.52 14.17 9.99
C ARG A 153 -2.97 15.49 10.54
N GLY A 154 -3.62 16.03 11.58
CA GLY A 154 -3.21 17.27 12.25
C GLY A 154 -3.63 18.56 11.53
N VAL A 155 -4.27 18.47 10.37
CA VAL A 155 -4.71 19.61 9.58
C VAL A 155 -6.22 19.77 9.69
N LYS A 156 -6.69 20.99 9.95
CA LYS A 156 -8.13 21.30 9.94
C LYS A 156 -8.69 21.16 8.52
N ILE A 157 -9.83 20.49 8.38
CA ILE A 157 -10.55 20.41 7.12
C ILE A 157 -11.43 21.66 7.02
N PRO A 158 -11.14 22.58 6.09
CA PRO A 158 -11.88 23.83 5.98
C PRO A 158 -13.34 23.56 5.60
N ASP A 159 -14.21 24.47 5.99
CA ASP A 159 -15.63 24.51 5.62
C ASP A 159 -16.50 23.34 6.09
N VAL A 160 -15.96 22.43 6.91
CA VAL A 160 -16.72 21.32 7.50
C VAL A 160 -17.16 21.65 8.93
N SER A 161 -18.47 21.74 9.14
CA SER A 161 -19.04 21.75 10.50
C SER A 161 -18.93 20.37 11.16
N VAL A 162 -18.65 20.37 12.46
CA VAL A 162 -18.61 19.18 13.32
C VAL A 162 -20.00 18.73 13.77
N ASP A 163 -21.04 19.52 13.50
CA ASP A 163 -22.43 19.17 13.83
C ASP A 163 -22.86 17.93 13.05
N ASN A 164 -23.49 16.98 13.75
CA ASN A 164 -23.98 15.70 13.19
C ASN A 164 -22.91 14.87 12.45
N LEU A 165 -21.63 15.15 12.70
CA LEU A 165 -20.50 14.43 12.12
C LEU A 165 -20.46 12.98 12.61
N ARG A 166 -20.41 12.03 11.68
CA ARG A 166 -20.35 10.60 11.97
C ARG A 166 -19.47 9.87 10.97
N GLY A 167 -18.69 8.90 11.45
CA GLY A 167 -17.99 7.96 10.59
C GLY A 167 -18.91 6.82 10.13
N LYS A 168 -18.79 6.39 8.89
CA LYS A 168 -19.54 5.28 8.29
C LYS A 168 -18.61 4.49 7.37
N ILE A 169 -18.55 3.17 7.55
CA ILE A 169 -17.89 2.28 6.59
C ILE A 169 -18.82 2.08 5.40
N VAL A 170 -18.32 2.32 4.20
CA VAL A 170 -19.03 2.17 2.93
C VAL A 170 -18.06 1.58 1.92
N ALA A 171 -18.38 0.43 1.33
CA ALA A 171 -17.50 -0.27 0.38
C ALA A 171 -16.08 -0.41 0.96
N ASP A 172 -15.95 -1.08 2.11
CA ASP A 172 -14.71 -1.32 2.87
C ASP A 172 -13.88 -0.09 3.31
N ASP A 173 -14.29 1.12 2.96
CA ASP A 173 -13.61 2.36 3.29
C ASP A 173 -14.36 3.18 4.36
N LEU A 174 -13.60 3.95 5.17
CA LEU A 174 -14.18 4.89 6.14
C LEU A 174 -14.45 6.27 5.53
N TYR A 175 -15.72 6.66 5.55
CA TYR A 175 -16.19 7.98 5.18
C TYR A 175 -16.71 8.73 6.40
N TRP A 176 -16.55 10.04 6.38
CA TRP A 176 -17.15 10.96 7.34
C TRP A 176 -18.30 11.71 6.69
N LEU A 177 -19.41 11.78 7.40
CA LEU A 177 -20.66 12.35 6.93
C LEU A 177 -21.15 13.38 7.94
N ASN A 178 -21.61 14.54 7.47
CA ASN A 178 -22.46 15.43 8.23
C ASN A 178 -23.72 15.75 7.40
N ASP A 179 -24.41 16.84 7.69
CA ASP A 179 -25.63 17.22 6.97
C ASP A 179 -25.35 17.76 5.54
N GLN A 180 -24.09 18.07 5.22
CA GLN A 180 -23.71 18.75 3.97
C GLN A 180 -22.71 17.98 3.12
N TYR A 181 -21.77 17.27 3.75
CA TYR A 181 -20.58 16.73 3.08
C TYR A 181 -20.38 15.25 3.35
N VAL A 182 -19.90 14.57 2.30
CA VAL A 182 -19.21 13.28 2.38
C VAL A 182 -17.71 13.57 2.33
N ILE A 183 -16.93 13.01 3.24
CA ILE A 183 -15.51 13.33 3.41
C ILE A 183 -14.70 12.03 3.48
N LYS A 184 -13.59 11.98 2.75
CA LYS A 184 -12.63 10.88 2.77
C LYS A 184 -11.22 11.41 2.63
N HIS A 185 -10.28 10.85 3.38
CA HIS A 185 -8.87 11.26 3.44
C HIS A 185 -8.66 12.77 3.56
N GLY A 186 -9.47 13.44 4.39
CA GLY A 186 -9.42 14.89 4.59
C GLY A 186 -9.93 15.73 3.43
N LYS A 187 -10.55 15.13 2.41
CA LYS A 187 -11.12 15.81 1.25
C LYS A 187 -12.63 15.73 1.28
N ILE A 188 -13.27 16.86 1.00
CA ILE A 188 -14.71 16.91 0.71
C ILE A 188 -14.94 16.28 -0.66
N LEU A 189 -15.83 15.30 -0.69
CA LEU A 189 -16.29 14.63 -1.89
C LEU A 189 -17.52 15.37 -2.41
N GLU A 190 -17.30 16.34 -3.30
CA GLU A 190 -18.35 17.20 -3.84
C GLU A 190 -19.44 16.41 -4.58
N HIS A 191 -20.61 17.05 -4.74
CA HIS A 191 -21.75 16.52 -5.49
C HIS A 191 -22.29 15.17 -4.98
N ARG A 192 -22.25 14.96 -3.66
CA ARG A 192 -22.75 13.74 -3.01
C ARG A 192 -23.60 14.11 -1.80
N ASP A 193 -24.89 13.77 -1.85
CA ASP A 193 -25.80 13.93 -0.72
C ASP A 193 -25.47 12.91 0.40
N PRO A 194 -25.05 13.36 1.59
CA PRO A 194 -24.67 12.48 2.69
C PRO A 194 -25.79 11.56 3.19
N ASN A 195 -27.06 11.92 2.96
CA ASN A 195 -28.21 11.12 3.40
C ASN A 195 -28.47 9.92 2.50
N THR A 196 -27.98 9.97 1.26
CA THR A 196 -28.15 8.91 0.27
C THR A 196 -26.86 8.20 -0.08
N PHE A 197 -25.73 8.64 0.50
CA PHE A 197 -24.43 8.03 0.29
C PHE A 197 -24.37 6.58 0.79
N GLY A 198 -24.06 5.67 -0.12
CA GLY A 198 -24.02 4.24 0.13
C GLY A 198 -23.08 3.49 -0.81
N GLY A 199 -22.94 2.20 -0.55
CA GLY A 199 -22.14 1.27 -1.34
C GLY A 199 -22.97 0.05 -1.67
N TYR A 200 -22.49 -0.74 -2.62
CA TYR A 200 -23.10 -2.01 -2.96
C TYR A 200 -22.57 -3.13 -2.05
N GLU A 201 -23.43 -4.08 -1.69
CA GLU A 201 -23.01 -5.24 -0.92
C GLU A 201 -22.01 -6.08 -1.72
N ASN A 202 -20.98 -6.61 -1.04
CA ASN A 202 -19.89 -7.39 -1.64
C ASN A 202 -19.09 -6.64 -2.73
N SER A 203 -19.07 -5.31 -2.68
CA SER A 203 -18.20 -4.46 -3.48
C SER A 203 -17.36 -3.55 -2.59
N ALA A 204 -16.06 -3.50 -2.86
CA ALA A 204 -15.11 -2.66 -2.15
C ALA A 204 -14.94 -1.28 -2.79
N HIS A 205 -15.39 -1.07 -4.03
CA HIS A 205 -15.10 0.17 -4.76
C HIS A 205 -16.33 0.88 -5.34
N TRP A 206 -17.48 0.20 -5.44
CA TRP A 206 -18.71 0.78 -6.00
C TRP A 206 -19.53 1.51 -4.93
N THR A 207 -19.69 2.82 -5.12
CA THR A 207 -20.50 3.69 -4.26
C THR A 207 -21.50 4.52 -5.06
N TYR A 208 -22.48 5.08 -4.38
CA TYR A 208 -23.50 5.93 -4.97
C TYR A 208 -23.92 7.05 -4.03
N ALA A 209 -24.42 8.14 -4.60
CA ALA A 209 -25.04 9.24 -3.87
C ALA A 209 -26.01 9.98 -4.79
N LYS A 210 -26.98 10.70 -4.24
CA LYS A 210 -27.71 11.70 -5.02
C LYS A 210 -26.85 12.94 -5.27
N ASP A 211 -26.97 13.47 -6.47
CA ASP A 211 -26.57 14.82 -6.83
C ASP A 211 -27.82 15.55 -7.37
N GLY A 212 -28.40 16.40 -6.54
CA GLY A 212 -29.73 16.96 -6.80
C GLY A 212 -30.83 15.89 -6.74
N GLN A 213 -31.50 15.64 -7.86
CA GLN A 213 -32.63 14.70 -7.94
C GLN A 213 -32.23 13.29 -8.41
N TYR A 214 -31.01 13.12 -8.92
CA TYR A 214 -30.57 11.90 -9.57
C TYR A 214 -29.49 11.21 -8.76
N TYR A 215 -29.49 9.88 -8.77
CA TYR A 215 -28.37 9.11 -8.26
C TYR A 215 -27.21 9.12 -9.26
N LYS A 216 -26.01 9.29 -8.74
CA LYS A 216 -24.74 9.12 -9.44
C LYS A 216 -23.97 7.94 -8.85
N LEU A 217 -23.23 7.26 -9.71
CA LEU A 217 -22.40 6.12 -9.38
C LEU A 217 -20.94 6.52 -9.38
N TYR A 218 -20.17 5.90 -8.48
CA TYR A 218 -18.75 6.13 -8.37
C TYR A 218 -17.99 4.82 -8.20
N TYR A 219 -16.85 4.72 -8.87
CA TYR A 219 -15.86 3.67 -8.66
C TYR A 219 -14.59 4.32 -8.11
N ASN A 220 -14.12 3.90 -6.93
CA ASN A 220 -12.94 4.52 -6.30
C ASN A 220 -13.03 6.06 -6.22
N ASP A 221 -14.20 6.56 -5.79
CA ASP A 221 -14.53 7.99 -5.71
C ASP A 221 -14.55 8.76 -7.06
N ARG A 222 -14.40 8.08 -8.21
CA ARG A 222 -14.51 8.67 -9.55
C ARG A 222 -15.90 8.47 -10.10
N LEU A 223 -16.46 9.52 -10.71
CA LEU A 223 -17.79 9.48 -11.31
C LEU A 223 -17.80 8.49 -12.47
N VAL A 224 -18.77 7.57 -12.46
CA VAL A 224 -19.04 6.70 -13.60
C VAL A 224 -20.10 7.36 -14.45
N GLU A 225 -19.67 7.92 -15.58
CA GLU A 225 -20.57 8.58 -16.51
C GLU A 225 -21.46 7.57 -17.26
N ALA A 226 -22.62 8.03 -17.70
CA ALA A 226 -23.59 7.28 -18.52
C ALA A 226 -24.28 6.05 -17.86
N ALA A 227 -23.88 5.63 -16.67
CA ALA A 227 -24.51 4.49 -16.00
C ALA A 227 -25.95 4.77 -15.54
N ASP A 228 -26.88 3.85 -15.85
CA ASP A 228 -28.25 3.88 -15.33
C ASP A 228 -28.30 3.26 -13.93
N PHE A 229 -28.38 4.12 -12.92
CA PHE A 229 -28.46 3.72 -11.51
C PHE A 229 -29.55 2.68 -11.22
N ASN A 230 -30.71 2.73 -11.89
CA ASN A 230 -31.83 1.84 -11.56
C ASN A 230 -31.59 0.39 -11.99
N THR A 231 -30.71 0.19 -12.97
CA THR A 231 -30.42 -1.12 -13.56
C THR A 231 -28.97 -1.54 -13.33
N PHE A 232 -28.18 -0.68 -12.69
CA PHE A 232 -26.79 -0.93 -12.35
C PHE A 232 -26.64 -2.09 -11.37
N THR A 233 -25.79 -3.03 -11.76
CA THR A 233 -25.47 -4.27 -11.05
C THR A 233 -23.96 -4.44 -11.04
N PRO A 234 -23.31 -4.29 -9.87
CA PRO A 234 -21.91 -4.70 -9.71
C PRO A 234 -21.74 -6.17 -10.03
N LEU A 235 -20.65 -6.51 -10.71
CA LEU A 235 -20.21 -7.89 -10.94
C LEU A 235 -18.98 -8.17 -10.05
N SER A 236 -18.23 -9.22 -10.36
CA SER A 236 -16.90 -9.38 -9.75
C SER A 236 -16.05 -8.19 -10.13
N GLU A 237 -15.47 -7.52 -9.13
CA GLU A 237 -14.64 -6.35 -9.37
C GLU A 237 -13.44 -6.68 -10.28
N PRO A 238 -13.07 -5.75 -11.18
CA PRO A 238 -13.54 -4.36 -11.30
C PRO A 238 -14.76 -4.15 -12.22
N PHE A 239 -15.53 -5.18 -12.57
CA PHE A 239 -16.62 -5.07 -13.53
C PHE A 239 -17.97 -4.69 -12.88
N ALA A 240 -18.80 -4.03 -13.67
CA ALA A 240 -20.22 -3.84 -13.40
C ALA A 240 -20.99 -3.74 -14.71
N LYS A 241 -22.33 -3.77 -14.66
CA LYS A 241 -23.16 -3.50 -15.84
C LYS A 241 -24.45 -2.81 -15.46
N ASP A 242 -25.03 -2.09 -16.40
CA ASP A 242 -26.46 -1.77 -16.40
C ASP A 242 -27.15 -2.54 -17.54
N ASN A 243 -28.39 -2.20 -17.89
CA ASN A 243 -29.10 -2.91 -18.97
C ASN A 243 -28.52 -2.68 -20.38
N ASN A 244 -27.68 -1.66 -20.57
CA ASN A 244 -27.20 -1.19 -21.87
C ASN A 244 -25.67 -1.18 -22.00
N ILE A 245 -24.94 -1.08 -20.90
CA ILE A 245 -23.48 -0.84 -20.87
C ILE A 245 -22.83 -1.77 -19.84
N VAL A 246 -21.65 -2.30 -20.18
CA VAL A 246 -20.75 -2.95 -19.22
C VAL A 246 -19.62 -1.96 -18.91
N PHE A 247 -19.25 -1.90 -17.64
CA PHE A 247 -18.22 -1.02 -17.10
C PHE A 247 -17.02 -1.83 -16.61
N TYR A 248 -15.83 -1.27 -16.80
CA TYR A 248 -14.58 -1.73 -16.21
C TYR A 248 -13.97 -0.55 -15.44
N ASN A 249 -13.86 -0.69 -14.11
CA ASN A 249 -13.61 0.45 -13.21
C ASN A 249 -14.66 1.57 -13.43
N ASP A 250 -14.22 2.82 -13.57
CA ASP A 250 -15.06 3.99 -13.79
C ASP A 250 -15.50 4.22 -15.25
N ASN A 251 -15.09 3.36 -16.18
CA ASN A 251 -15.28 3.60 -17.61
C ASN A 251 -16.22 2.57 -18.27
N PRO A 252 -17.05 2.99 -19.23
CA PRO A 252 -17.75 2.07 -20.11
C PRO A 252 -16.72 1.33 -20.99
N ILE A 253 -16.94 0.03 -21.19
CA ILE A 253 -16.17 -0.76 -22.15
C ILE A 253 -16.53 -0.31 -23.57
N GLU A 254 -15.53 -0.09 -24.42
CA GLU A 254 -15.72 0.34 -25.82
C GLU A 254 -15.97 -0.85 -26.76
N LEU A 255 -15.50 -2.04 -26.39
CA LEU A 255 -15.78 -3.29 -27.10
C LEU A 255 -17.29 -3.54 -27.19
N LYS A 256 -17.74 -3.97 -28.37
CA LYS A 256 -19.12 -4.44 -28.56
C LYS A 256 -19.30 -5.78 -27.87
N VAL A 257 -19.97 -5.75 -26.73
CA VAL A 257 -20.31 -6.93 -25.92
C VAL A 257 -21.82 -7.17 -25.89
N ASP A 258 -22.23 -8.42 -25.71
CA ASP A 258 -23.62 -8.75 -25.36
C ASP A 258 -23.82 -8.60 -23.84
N VAL A 259 -24.37 -7.45 -23.43
CA VAL A 259 -24.55 -7.07 -22.01
C VAL A 259 -25.36 -8.08 -21.21
N HIS A 260 -26.37 -8.69 -21.83
CA HIS A 260 -27.27 -9.63 -21.18
C HIS A 260 -26.57 -10.94 -20.81
N SER A 261 -25.71 -11.46 -21.69
CA SER A 261 -24.93 -12.68 -21.46
C SER A 261 -23.54 -12.43 -20.87
N PHE A 262 -23.16 -11.17 -20.65
CA PHE A 262 -21.86 -10.81 -20.06
C PHE A 262 -21.71 -11.38 -18.65
N ASP A 263 -20.61 -12.11 -18.45
CA ASP A 263 -20.24 -12.82 -17.24
C ASP A 263 -18.73 -12.70 -16.97
N VAL A 264 -18.35 -12.55 -15.71
CA VAL A 264 -16.94 -12.37 -15.30
C VAL A 264 -16.38 -13.72 -14.91
N LEU A 265 -15.23 -14.08 -15.49
CA LEU A 265 -14.58 -15.34 -15.14
C LEU A 265 -13.86 -15.23 -13.79
N PRO A 266 -13.68 -16.36 -13.06
CA PRO A 266 -12.84 -16.40 -11.87
C PRO A 266 -11.34 -16.37 -12.23
N ILE A 267 -10.97 -15.56 -13.22
CA ILE A 267 -9.62 -15.36 -13.75
C ILE A 267 -9.43 -13.85 -13.89
N TYR A 268 -8.39 -13.32 -13.25
CA TYR A 268 -8.21 -11.87 -13.14
C TYR A 268 -8.14 -11.17 -14.51
N GLY A 269 -9.05 -10.22 -14.72
CA GLY A 269 -9.13 -9.43 -15.95
C GLY A 269 -9.73 -10.17 -17.15
N PHE A 270 -10.43 -11.30 -16.95
CA PHE A 270 -11.15 -11.98 -18.03
C PHE A 270 -12.65 -12.00 -17.80
N ALA A 271 -13.39 -11.80 -18.88
CA ALA A 271 -14.84 -11.91 -18.91
C ALA A 271 -15.27 -12.48 -20.26
N LYS A 272 -16.51 -12.91 -20.36
CA LYS A 272 -17.09 -13.45 -21.59
C LYS A 272 -18.51 -12.99 -21.78
N ASP A 273 -18.97 -13.08 -23.01
CA ASP A 273 -20.39 -13.14 -23.31
C ASP A 273 -20.72 -14.44 -24.06
N LYS A 274 -21.93 -14.55 -24.62
CA LYS A 274 -22.36 -15.73 -25.38
C LYS A 274 -21.52 -16.02 -26.62
N ASP A 275 -20.85 -15.02 -27.19
CA ASP A 275 -20.12 -15.12 -28.45
C ASP A 275 -18.60 -15.17 -28.24
N TYR A 276 -18.07 -14.38 -27.29
CA TYR A 276 -16.64 -14.08 -27.21
C TYR A 276 -16.08 -14.08 -25.78
N LEU A 277 -14.76 -14.30 -25.70
CA LEU A 277 -13.93 -14.09 -24.52
C LEU A 277 -13.19 -12.76 -24.65
N TYR A 278 -13.04 -12.05 -23.54
CA TYR A 278 -12.41 -10.74 -23.45
C TYR A 278 -11.34 -10.74 -22.37
N CYS A 279 -10.28 -9.97 -22.61
CA CYS A 279 -9.19 -9.70 -21.70
C CYS A 279 -9.10 -8.19 -21.46
N PHE A 280 -9.03 -7.80 -20.20
CA PHE A 280 -8.99 -6.42 -19.74
C PHE A 280 -7.73 -6.19 -18.90
N SER A 281 -6.99 -5.14 -19.24
CA SER A 281 -5.90 -4.58 -18.46
C SER A 281 -6.21 -3.10 -18.18
N PRO A 282 -5.44 -2.44 -17.29
CA PRO A 282 -5.64 -1.01 -17.03
C PRO A 282 -5.56 -0.11 -18.27
N GLU A 283 -4.79 -0.53 -19.30
CA GLU A 283 -4.50 0.28 -20.49
C GLU A 283 -5.15 -0.28 -21.77
N ASN A 284 -5.75 -1.48 -21.72
CA ASN A 284 -6.24 -2.15 -22.92
C ASN A 284 -7.44 -3.07 -22.64
N GLU A 285 -8.32 -3.16 -23.62
CA GLU A 285 -9.42 -4.12 -23.67
C GLU A 285 -9.36 -4.84 -25.02
N GLN A 286 -9.34 -6.17 -24.97
CA GLN A 286 -9.11 -6.99 -26.14
C GLN A 286 -10.07 -8.17 -26.18
N ARG A 287 -10.64 -8.42 -27.36
CA ARG A 287 -11.30 -9.69 -27.65
C ARG A 287 -10.26 -10.77 -27.93
N VAL A 288 -10.37 -11.91 -27.25
CA VAL A 288 -9.47 -13.05 -27.44
C VAL A 288 -9.93 -13.85 -28.67
N GLU A 289 -9.07 -13.97 -29.68
CA GLU A 289 -9.46 -14.50 -30.98
C GLU A 289 -9.67 -16.03 -30.98
N ALA A 290 -10.90 -16.42 -31.32
CA ALA A 290 -11.34 -17.82 -31.46
C ALA A 290 -11.02 -18.67 -30.22
N ALA A 291 -11.18 -18.09 -29.04
CA ALA A 291 -11.07 -18.80 -27.77
C ALA A 291 -12.33 -19.59 -27.43
N ASP A 292 -12.16 -20.78 -26.87
CA ASP A 292 -13.26 -21.53 -26.27
C ASP A 292 -13.43 -21.14 -24.79
N SER A 293 -14.34 -20.18 -24.57
CA SER A 293 -14.64 -19.61 -23.26
C SER A 293 -15.20 -20.59 -22.22
N ASN A 294 -15.57 -21.82 -22.62
CA ASN A 294 -16.03 -22.85 -21.68
C ASN A 294 -14.88 -23.69 -21.13
N THR A 295 -13.74 -23.71 -21.82
CA THR A 295 -12.56 -24.49 -21.43
C THR A 295 -11.36 -23.62 -21.12
N PHE A 296 -11.55 -22.29 -21.13
CA PHE A 296 -10.49 -21.33 -20.87
C PHE A 296 -10.09 -21.36 -19.39
N GLU A 297 -8.80 -21.60 -19.14
CA GLU A 297 -8.23 -21.69 -17.80
C GLU A 297 -6.86 -21.01 -17.73
N GLU A 298 -6.51 -20.54 -16.54
CA GLU A 298 -5.17 -20.05 -16.22
C GLU A 298 -4.27 -21.22 -15.84
N ILE A 299 -3.11 -21.33 -16.49
CA ILE A 299 -2.10 -22.37 -16.16
C ILE A 299 -0.94 -21.81 -15.33
N GLY A 300 -0.76 -20.48 -15.30
CA GLY A 300 0.26 -19.78 -14.53
C GLY A 300 1.35 -19.17 -15.41
N GLY A 301 2.25 -18.37 -14.82
CA GLY A 301 3.35 -17.74 -15.58
C GLY A 301 2.87 -16.78 -16.69
N ARG A 302 1.67 -16.20 -16.52
CA ARG A 302 0.94 -15.42 -17.53
C ARG A 302 0.50 -16.22 -18.77
N TYR A 303 0.53 -17.55 -18.71
CA TYR A 303 -0.04 -18.42 -19.72
C TYR A 303 -1.47 -18.85 -19.35
N TYR A 304 -2.26 -19.01 -20.40
CA TYR A 304 -3.65 -19.47 -20.35
C TYR A 304 -3.84 -20.50 -21.45
N LYS A 305 -4.87 -21.34 -21.34
CA LYS A 305 -5.23 -22.23 -22.44
C LYS A 305 -6.72 -22.47 -22.49
N ASP A 306 -7.16 -22.88 -23.67
CA ASP A 306 -8.43 -23.58 -23.84
C ASP A 306 -8.15 -24.96 -24.47
N LYS A 307 -9.20 -25.69 -24.83
CA LYS A 307 -9.05 -27.03 -25.43
C LYS A 307 -8.33 -27.06 -26.80
N HIS A 308 -8.14 -25.91 -27.45
CA HIS A 308 -7.61 -25.79 -28.80
C HIS A 308 -6.31 -24.98 -28.88
N LYS A 309 -6.09 -24.03 -27.97
CA LYS A 309 -4.99 -23.07 -28.05
C LYS A 309 -4.39 -22.76 -26.69
N VAL A 310 -3.13 -22.36 -26.72
CA VAL A 310 -2.42 -21.74 -25.60
C VAL A 310 -2.28 -20.24 -25.89
N TYR A 311 -2.39 -19.43 -24.86
CA TYR A 311 -2.27 -17.98 -24.92
C TYR A 311 -1.23 -17.51 -23.92
N TYR A 312 -0.57 -16.41 -24.25
CA TYR A 312 0.33 -15.71 -23.36
C TYR A 312 -0.14 -14.26 -23.23
N ARG A 313 -0.22 -13.77 -21.99
CA ARG A 313 -0.57 -12.39 -21.69
C ARG A 313 0.67 -11.64 -21.24
N ASN A 314 1.06 -10.59 -21.94
CA ASN A 314 2.05 -9.64 -21.44
C ASN A 314 1.32 -8.46 -20.75
N GLU A 315 2.02 -7.36 -20.50
CA GLU A 315 1.41 -6.19 -19.84
C GLU A 315 0.44 -5.43 -20.74
N GLU A 316 0.58 -5.57 -22.06
CA GLU A 316 -0.15 -4.82 -23.09
C GLU A 316 -1.31 -5.62 -23.69
N GLU A 317 -1.11 -6.91 -23.99
CA GLU A 317 -2.04 -7.73 -24.75
C GLU A 317 -1.99 -9.22 -24.40
N ILE A 318 -3.00 -9.95 -24.89
CA ILE A 318 -3.01 -11.41 -24.92
C ILE A 318 -2.90 -11.91 -26.36
N THR A 319 -1.94 -12.81 -26.58
CA THR A 319 -1.67 -13.38 -27.91
C THR A 319 -1.75 -14.89 -27.88
N VAL A 320 -2.12 -15.49 -29.01
CA VAL A 320 -1.99 -16.95 -29.21
C VAL A 320 -0.52 -17.31 -29.23
N VAL A 321 -0.14 -18.36 -28.50
CA VAL A 321 1.19 -18.95 -28.58
C VAL A 321 1.22 -19.84 -29.80
N GLU A 322 1.84 -19.34 -30.86
CA GLU A 322 1.90 -20.05 -32.13
C GLU A 322 2.58 -21.42 -31.97
N GLN A 323 1.99 -22.43 -32.62
CA GLN A 323 2.48 -23.82 -32.65
C GLN A 323 2.48 -24.56 -31.31
N ALA A 324 1.94 -23.97 -30.23
CA ALA A 324 1.82 -24.65 -28.95
C ALA A 324 0.75 -25.74 -28.97
N ASN A 325 1.09 -26.90 -28.38
CA ASN A 325 0.14 -27.98 -28.16
C ASN A 325 -0.53 -27.86 -26.77
N PRO A 326 -1.82 -27.47 -26.67
CA PRO A 326 -2.50 -27.25 -25.39
C PRO A 326 -2.64 -28.50 -24.51
N ASP A 327 -2.61 -29.71 -25.10
CA ASP A 327 -2.78 -30.97 -24.38
C ASP A 327 -1.55 -31.33 -23.54
N VAL A 328 -0.36 -30.92 -23.99
CA VAL A 328 0.93 -31.28 -23.37
C VAL A 328 1.77 -30.08 -22.97
N PHE A 329 1.20 -28.86 -23.03
CA PHE A 329 1.86 -27.64 -22.62
C PHE A 329 2.14 -27.65 -21.11
N GLN A 330 3.38 -27.38 -20.73
CA GLN A 330 3.84 -27.43 -19.35
C GLN A 330 4.69 -26.21 -19.01
N LEU A 331 4.41 -25.62 -17.85
CA LEU A 331 5.28 -24.59 -17.28
C LEU A 331 6.55 -25.22 -16.73
N VAL A 332 7.64 -24.49 -16.87
CA VAL A 332 8.96 -24.88 -16.39
C VAL A 332 9.31 -23.94 -15.24
N HIS A 333 9.52 -24.51 -14.06
CA HIS A 333 9.92 -23.70 -12.91
C HIS A 333 11.22 -22.97 -13.20
N TYR A 334 11.26 -21.70 -12.79
CA TYR A 334 12.43 -20.83 -12.96
C TYR A 334 13.70 -21.54 -12.48
N HIS A 335 14.66 -21.63 -13.38
CA HIS A 335 15.98 -22.18 -13.11
C HIS A 335 17.01 -21.26 -13.76
N GLU A 336 18.06 -20.87 -13.03
CA GLU A 336 19.08 -19.92 -13.52
C GLU A 336 19.75 -20.38 -14.84
N SER A 337 19.68 -21.67 -15.16
CA SER A 337 20.26 -22.26 -16.36
C SER A 337 19.29 -22.47 -17.53
N LYS A 338 18.03 -22.05 -17.41
CA LYS A 338 17.00 -22.23 -18.44
C LYS A 338 16.52 -20.90 -18.95
N ASP A 339 16.57 -20.74 -20.26
CA ASP A 339 16.11 -19.53 -20.96
C ASP A 339 14.63 -19.63 -21.40
N TYR A 340 13.89 -20.65 -20.96
CA TYR A 340 12.46 -20.87 -21.26
C TYR A 340 11.63 -21.00 -19.98
N ASP A 341 10.39 -20.53 -20.06
CA ASP A 341 9.40 -20.58 -18.97
C ASP A 341 8.30 -21.62 -19.20
N ALA A 342 8.19 -22.15 -20.41
CA ALA A 342 7.28 -23.25 -20.73
C ALA A 342 7.83 -24.13 -21.86
N LYS A 343 7.26 -25.32 -22.01
CA LYS A 343 7.57 -26.23 -23.12
C LYS A 343 6.35 -27.07 -23.48
N ASP A 344 6.39 -27.62 -24.68
CA ASP A 344 5.53 -28.73 -25.07
C ASP A 344 6.39 -29.89 -25.60
N ASN A 345 5.79 -30.83 -26.34
CA ASN A 345 6.53 -31.98 -26.87
C ASN A 345 7.43 -31.64 -28.07
N GLN A 346 7.36 -30.43 -28.62
CA GLN A 346 8.07 -30.02 -29.83
C GLN A 346 9.02 -28.84 -29.59
N GLN A 347 8.63 -27.90 -28.72
CA GLN A 347 9.29 -26.59 -28.59
C GLN A 347 9.35 -26.11 -27.14
N CYS A 348 10.24 -25.15 -26.93
CA CYS A 348 10.36 -24.38 -25.70
C CYS A 348 9.82 -22.97 -25.95
N TYR A 349 9.29 -22.34 -24.91
CA TYR A 349 8.67 -21.03 -24.98
C TYR A 349 9.27 -20.10 -23.93
N GLN A 350 9.45 -18.84 -24.31
CA GLN A 350 9.81 -17.77 -23.40
C GLN A 350 8.89 -16.59 -23.70
N ASN A 351 8.14 -16.14 -22.70
CA ASN A 351 7.19 -15.04 -22.83
C ASN A 351 6.27 -15.20 -24.06
N GLY A 352 5.73 -16.40 -24.26
CA GLY A 352 4.82 -16.71 -25.37
C GLY A 352 5.49 -16.90 -26.74
N LYS A 353 6.81 -16.78 -26.85
CA LYS A 353 7.54 -16.97 -28.11
C LYS A 353 8.19 -18.34 -28.17
N ALA A 354 7.92 -19.07 -29.25
CA ALA A 354 8.45 -20.41 -29.47
C ALA A 354 9.89 -20.38 -29.98
N PHE A 355 10.71 -21.30 -29.50
CA PHE A 355 12.05 -21.57 -30.00
C PHE A 355 12.46 -23.04 -29.79
N ARG A 356 13.52 -23.44 -30.48
CA ARG A 356 14.03 -24.81 -30.39
C ARG A 356 14.75 -25.01 -29.05
N CYS A 357 14.32 -26.00 -28.28
CA CYS A 357 15.00 -26.37 -27.04
C CYS A 357 16.47 -26.73 -27.30
N ASP A 358 17.40 -26.23 -26.49
CA ASP A 358 18.79 -26.67 -26.49
C ASP A 358 18.91 -27.99 -25.72
N PRO A 359 19.33 -29.11 -26.37
CA PRO A 359 19.50 -30.40 -25.69
C PRO A 359 20.47 -30.34 -24.49
N LEU A 360 21.39 -29.37 -24.46
CA LEU A 360 22.35 -29.20 -23.36
C LEU A 360 21.72 -28.64 -22.08
N GLN A 361 20.56 -27.97 -22.17
CA GLN A 361 19.82 -27.46 -21.01
C GLN A 361 18.86 -28.50 -20.41
N GLU A 362 18.61 -29.62 -21.10
CA GLU A 362 17.77 -30.72 -20.59
C GLU A 362 18.53 -31.71 -19.70
N SER A 363 19.86 -31.81 -19.83
CA SER A 363 20.69 -32.76 -19.07
C SER A 363 21.10 -32.30 -17.67
N ILE A 364 20.64 -31.13 -17.21
CA ILE A 364 21.01 -30.56 -15.89
C ILE A 364 20.02 -30.96 -14.79
N THR A 365 18.95 -31.68 -15.12
CA THR A 365 17.93 -32.11 -14.15
C THR A 365 17.76 -33.62 -14.17
N ASP A 366 18.51 -34.30 -13.28
CA ASP A 366 18.07 -35.47 -12.53
C ASP A 366 18.36 -35.22 -11.04
#